data_AF-A0AAW1GTC1-F1
#
_entry.id   AF-A0AAW1GTC1-F1
#
_cell.length_a   1.000
_cell.length_b   1.000
_cell.length_c   1.000
_cell.angle_alpha   90.00
_cell.angle_beta   90.00
_cell.angle_gamma   90.00
#
_symmetry.space_group_name_H-M   'P 1'
#
loop_
_entity.id
_entity.type
_entity.pdbx_description
1 polymer ?
#
loop_
_entity_poly.entity_id
_entity_poly.type
_entity_poly.pdbx_seq_one_letter_code
_entity_poly.pdbx_strand_id
1 'polypeptide(L)'
;MRSGGIIANVLESLATMVQLLENNSVQSLSDSQADYLSSTLSNLQIMCFKVHWLVSFVEKAVKLHKSKPLVDSLNKLTDLSSQVKECRAILVDKVAQLTEKENKLKKEMAKVSKLIPFSGQIEFDEPLGSGLT
;
A
#
# COMPACT_ATOMS: atom_id res chain seq x y z
N MET A 1 8.33 36.61 42.49
CA MET A 1 7.50 35.44 42.09
C MET A 1 7.55 34.41 43.20
N ARG A 2 6.40 34.01 43.76
CA ARG A 2 6.31 33.05 44.88
C ARG A 2 6.73 31.67 44.37
N SER A 3 7.73 31.06 44.97
CA SER A 3 8.23 29.70 44.68
C SER A 3 7.13 28.64 44.60
N GLY A 4 6.04 28.80 45.36
CA GLY A 4 4.88 27.91 45.32
C GLY A 4 4.19 27.81 43.95
N GLY A 5 4.16 28.88 43.16
CA GLY A 5 3.55 28.85 41.82
C GLY A 5 4.37 28.03 40.82
N ILE A 6 5.71 28.07 40.94
CA ILE A 6 6.61 27.29 40.07
C ILE A 6 6.47 25.80 40.37
N ILE A 7 6.41 25.43 41.66
CA ILE A 7 6.24 24.03 42.09
C ILE A 7 4.89 23.48 41.62
N ALA A 8 3.81 24.26 41.75
CA ALA A 8 2.48 23.84 41.29
C ALA A 8 2.48 23.52 39.78
N ASN A 9 3.04 24.41 38.96
CA ASN A 9 3.11 24.22 37.50
C ASN A 9 3.96 23.01 37.11
N VAL A 10 5.05 22.76 37.83
CA VAL A 10 5.92 21.58 37.61
C VAL A 10 5.17 20.29 37.94
N LEU A 11 4.45 20.25 39.06
CA LEU A 11 3.66 19.08 39.46
C LEU A 11 2.53 18.82 38.47
N GLU A 12 1.86 19.86 37.99
CA GLU A 12 0.83 19.76 36.95
C GLU A 12 1.39 19.21 35.64
N SER A 13 2.56 19.71 35.23
CA SER A 13 3.23 19.22 34.02
C SER A 13 3.64 17.75 34.16
N LEU A 14 4.17 17.37 35.32
CA LEU A 14 4.54 15.98 35.61
C LEU A 14 3.31 15.06 35.62
N ALA A 15 2.22 15.48 36.24
CA ALA A 15 0.96 14.72 36.23
C ALA A 15 0.45 14.51 34.81
N THR A 16 0.49 15.56 33.98
CA THR A 16 0.12 15.49 32.56
C THR A 16 1.01 14.52 31.79
N MET A 17 2.32 14.55 32.01
CA MET A 17 3.25 13.61 31.37
C MET A 17 2.94 12.16 31.74
N VAL A 18 2.73 11.88 33.03
CA VAL A 18 2.40 10.52 33.49
C VAL A 18 1.09 10.04 32.88
N GLN A 19 0.06 10.88 32.88
CA GLN A 19 -1.23 10.55 32.28
C GLN A 19 -1.12 10.28 30.77
N LEU A 20 -0.32 11.05 30.04
CA LEU A 20 -0.05 10.81 28.62
C LEU A 20 0.66 9.47 28.40
N LEU A 21 1.63 9.11 29.24
CA LEU A 21 2.37 7.86 29.14
C LEU A 21 1.49 6.64 29.46
N GLU A 22 0.61 6.74 30.45
CA GLU A 22 -0.32 5.67 30.83
C GLU A 22 -1.38 5.43 29.73
N ASN A 23 -2.03 6.51 29.28
CA ASN A 23 -3.11 6.43 28.29
C ASN A 23 -2.61 5.96 26.91
N ASN A 24 -1.34 6.22 26.58
CA ASN A 24 -0.74 5.86 25.29
C ASN A 24 0.22 4.67 25.41
N SER A 25 0.03 3.80 26.39
CA SER A 25 0.77 2.54 26.52
C SER A 25 0.47 1.56 25.38
N VAL A 26 -0.69 1.70 24.73
CA VAL A 26 -1.17 0.84 23.62
C VAL A 26 -1.39 1.63 22.31
N GLN A 27 -1.76 2.92 22.39
CA GLN A 27 -1.95 3.80 21.23
C GLN A 27 -0.72 4.69 20.98
N SER A 28 -0.49 5.09 19.72
CA SER A 28 0.54 6.09 19.44
C SER A 28 0.10 7.46 19.95
N LEU A 29 1.06 8.22 20.46
CA LEU A 29 0.91 9.64 20.72
C LEU A 29 0.53 10.40 19.43
N SER A 30 -0.02 11.61 19.59
CA SER A 30 0.00 12.63 18.54
C SER A 30 1.36 13.34 18.49
N ASP A 31 1.63 14.07 17.40
CA ASP A 31 2.85 14.89 17.28
C ASP A 31 2.95 15.90 18.44
N SER A 32 1.85 16.60 18.74
CA SER A 32 1.80 17.56 19.84
C SER A 32 2.07 16.93 21.22
N GLN A 33 1.62 15.70 21.45
CA GLN A 33 1.88 14.98 22.70
C GLN A 33 3.34 14.51 22.79
N ALA A 34 3.92 14.02 21.69
CA ALA A 34 5.32 13.61 21.64
C ALA A 34 6.28 14.80 21.85
N ASP A 35 5.96 15.95 21.25
CA ASP A 35 6.71 17.20 21.42
C ASP A 35 6.57 17.75 22.84
N TYR A 36 5.36 17.69 23.40
CA TYR A 36 5.11 18.08 24.79
C TYR A 36 5.93 17.24 25.77
N LEU A 37 5.92 15.91 25.63
CA LEU A 37 6.68 15.02 26.51
C LEU A 37 8.20 15.32 26.43
N SER A 38 8.72 15.50 25.22
CA SER A 38 10.15 15.77 24.99
C SER A 38 10.58 17.13 25.56
N SER A 39 9.77 18.16 25.34
CA SER A 39 10.05 19.53 25.80
C SER A 39 9.91 19.65 27.31
N THR A 40 8.87 19.05 27.88
CA THR A 40 8.62 19.08 29.33
C THR A 40 9.69 18.32 30.10
N LEU A 41 10.11 17.14 29.62
CA LEU A 41 11.21 16.39 30.23
C LEU A 41 12.50 17.21 30.26
N SER A 42 12.83 17.87 29.14
CA SER A 42 14.01 18.73 29.02
C SER A 42 13.93 19.91 30.00
N ASN A 43 12.79 20.57 30.10
CA ASN A 43 12.55 21.67 31.04
C ASN A 43 12.74 21.23 32.50
N LEU A 44 12.19 20.07 32.87
CA LEU A 44 12.32 19.52 34.23
C LEU A 44 13.79 19.19 34.58
N GLN A 45 14.55 18.66 33.62
CA GLN A 45 15.99 18.40 33.78
C GLN A 45 16.79 19.70 33.93
N ILE A 46 16.50 20.73 33.12
CA ILE A 46 17.14 22.05 33.23
C ILE A 46 16.85 22.69 34.60
N MET A 47 15.64 22.53 35.11
CA MET A 47 15.24 22.98 36.45
C MET A 47 15.80 22.10 37.58
N CYS A 48 16.69 21.15 37.29
CA CYS A 48 17.35 20.27 38.27
C CYS A 48 16.39 19.37 39.08
N PHE A 49 15.20 19.07 38.56
CA PHE A 49 14.33 18.06 39.16
C PHE A 49 14.89 16.65 38.90
N LYS A 50 14.79 15.78 39.89
CA LYS A 50 15.21 14.38 39.78
C LYS A 50 14.17 13.54 39.01
N VAL A 51 14.18 13.70 37.68
CA VAL A 51 13.25 13.01 36.76
C VAL A 51 13.93 11.94 35.90
N HIS A 52 15.09 11.44 36.33
CA HIS A 52 15.88 10.44 35.58
C HIS A 52 15.08 9.16 35.30
N TRP A 53 14.21 8.77 36.22
CA TRP A 53 13.34 7.60 36.08
C TRP A 53 12.34 7.74 34.92
N LEU A 54 11.96 8.97 34.54
CA LEU A 54 10.96 9.24 33.52
C LEU A 54 11.53 9.17 32.10
N VAL A 55 12.85 9.30 31.95
CA VAL A 55 13.55 9.40 30.66
C VAL A 55 13.25 8.19 29.77
N SER A 56 13.42 6.98 30.30
CA SER A 56 13.23 5.75 29.51
C SER A 56 11.78 5.58 29.03
N PHE A 57 10.80 6.05 29.80
CA PHE A 57 9.39 5.99 29.42
C PHE A 57 9.06 6.96 28.29
N VAL A 58 9.54 8.20 28.41
CA VAL A 58 9.36 9.23 27.37
C VAL A 58 10.06 8.84 26.07
N GLU A 59 11.31 8.38 26.14
CA GLU A 59 12.04 7.92 24.96
C GLU A 59 11.35 6.76 24.26
N LYS A 60 10.85 5.78 25.02
CA LYS A 60 10.11 4.64 24.47
C LYS A 60 8.83 5.11 23.76
N ALA A 61 8.06 5.99 24.40
CA ALA A 61 6.82 6.51 23.83
C ALA A 61 7.07 7.34 22.56
N VAL A 62 8.10 8.19 22.56
CA VAL A 62 8.49 8.99 21.38
C VAL A 62 9.02 8.10 20.24
N LYS A 63 9.80 7.06 20.55
CA LYS A 63 10.27 6.10 19.53
C LYS A 63 9.12 5.34 18.90
N LEU A 64 8.15 4.88 19.70
CA LEU A 64 6.93 4.25 19.21
C LEU A 64 6.15 5.19 18.29
N HIS A 65 5.96 6.45 18.69
CA HIS A 65 5.33 7.47 17.84
C HIS A 65 6.03 7.62 16.49
N LYS A 66 7.36 7.80 16.49
CA LYS A 66 8.16 7.94 15.26
C LYS A 66 8.14 6.69 14.38
N SER A 67 7.86 5.51 14.95
CA SER A 67 7.77 4.26 14.19
C SER A 67 6.43 4.06 13.50
N LYS A 68 5.38 4.80 13.89
CA LYS A 68 4.03 4.64 13.33
C LYS A 68 3.96 4.81 11.81
N PRO A 69 4.57 5.84 11.19
CA PRO A 69 4.55 5.97 9.74
C PRO A 69 5.16 4.75 9.03
N LEU A 70 6.21 4.16 9.61
CA LEU A 70 6.84 2.95 9.06
C LEU A 70 5.91 1.73 9.15
N VAL A 71 5.23 1.56 10.28
CA VAL A 71 4.23 0.48 10.46
C VAL A 71 3.07 0.65 9.49
N ASP A 72 2.54 1.87 9.34
CA ASP A 72 1.46 2.17 8.41
C ASP A 72 1.87 1.92 6.95
N SER A 73 3.09 2.30 6.58
CA SER A 73 3.66 1.99 5.27
C SER A 73 3.85 0.49 5.04
N LEU A 74 4.29 -0.26 6.05
CA LEU A 74 4.45 -1.71 5.97
C LEU A 74 3.11 -2.43 5.78
N ASN A 75 2.06 -1.99 6.47
CA ASN A 75 0.71 -2.51 6.32
C ASN A 75 0.20 -2.28 4.89
N LYS A 76 0.31 -1.04 4.38
CA LYS A 76 -0.06 -0.71 2.99
C LYS A 76 0.69 -1.55 1.96
N LEU A 77 2.00 -1.76 2.17
CA LEU A 77 2.82 -2.58 1.29
C LEU A 77 2.37 -4.05 1.30
N THR A 78 1.99 -4.56 2.47
CA THR A 78 1.48 -5.92 2.65
C THR A 78 0.14 -6.11 1.92
N ASP A 79 -0.76 -5.14 2.01
CA ASP A 79 -2.04 -5.14 1.30
C ASP A 79 -1.84 -5.12 -0.22
N LEU A 80 -0.98 -4.22 -0.72
CA LEU A 80 -0.64 -4.14 -2.15
C LEU A 80 0.02 -5.43 -2.64
N SER A 81 0.91 -6.03 -1.86
CA SER A 81 1.51 -7.33 -2.21
C SER A 81 0.46 -8.43 -2.36
N SER A 82 -0.53 -8.44 -1.48
CA SER A 82 -1.64 -9.40 -1.52
C SER A 82 -2.51 -9.19 -2.76
N GLN A 83 -2.86 -7.94 -3.09
CA GLN A 83 -3.60 -7.59 -4.30
C GLN A 83 -2.84 -7.99 -5.58
N VAL A 84 -1.51 -7.77 -5.63
CA VAL A 84 -0.68 -8.18 -6.77
C VAL A 84 -0.71 -9.70 -6.95
N LYS A 85 -0.63 -10.47 -5.86
CA LYS A 85 -0.71 -11.95 -5.92
C LYS A 85 -2.06 -12.41 -6.48
N GLU A 86 -3.15 -11.80 -6.02
CA GLU A 86 -4.50 -12.09 -6.52
C GLU A 86 -4.66 -11.73 -8.00
N CYS A 87 -4.30 -10.51 -8.40
CA CYS A 87 -4.32 -10.07 -9.79
C CYS A 87 -3.49 -10.98 -10.69
N ARG A 88 -2.32 -11.44 -10.21
CA ARG A 88 -1.48 -12.40 -10.94
C ARG A 88 -2.18 -13.73 -11.13
N ALA A 89 -2.84 -14.27 -10.11
CA ALA A 89 -3.59 -15.52 -10.21
C ALA A 89 -4.72 -15.41 -11.25
N ILE A 90 -5.47 -14.31 -11.22
CA ILE A 90 -6.53 -14.02 -12.19
C ILE A 90 -5.98 -13.92 -13.61
N LEU A 91 -4.84 -13.24 -13.79
CA LEU A 91 -4.22 -13.08 -15.11
C LEU A 91 -3.76 -14.43 -15.68
N VAL A 92 -3.15 -15.29 -14.85
CA VAL A 92 -2.73 -16.63 -15.25
C VAL A 92 -3.92 -17.47 -15.72
N ASP A 93 -5.04 -17.43 -14.99
CA ASP A 93 -6.26 -18.13 -15.38
C ASP A 93 -6.82 -17.61 -16.72
N LYS A 94 -6.92 -16.29 -16.89
CA LYS A 94 -7.37 -15.68 -18.15
C LYS A 94 -6.48 -16.03 -19.34
N VAL A 95 -5.16 -16.11 -19.14
CA VAL A 95 -4.22 -16.54 -20.19
C VAL A 95 -4.50 -17.98 -20.59
N ALA A 96 -4.71 -18.89 -19.63
CA ALA A 96 -5.04 -20.29 -19.93
C ALA A 96 -6.35 -20.41 -20.74
N GLN A 97 -7.39 -19.66 -20.35
CA GLN A 97 -8.66 -19.63 -21.10
C GLN A 97 -8.48 -19.10 -22.53
N LEU A 98 -7.66 -18.07 -22.74
CA LEU A 98 -7.38 -17.52 -24.08
C LEU A 98 -6.62 -18.53 -24.94
N THR A 99 -5.64 -19.23 -24.38
CA THR A 99 -4.91 -20.29 -25.10
C THR A 99 -5.84 -21.42 -25.54
N GLU A 100 -6.80 -21.82 -24.69
CA GLU A 100 -7.80 -22.82 -25.08
C GLU A 100 -8.67 -22.32 -26.25
N LYS A 101 -9.15 -21.08 -26.18
CA LYS A 101 -9.95 -20.46 -27.25
C LYS A 101 -9.18 -20.35 -28.57
N GLU A 102 -7.91 -19.96 -28.52
CA GLU A 102 -7.03 -19.89 -29.69
C GLU A 102 -6.87 -21.26 -30.34
N ASN A 103 -6.64 -22.30 -29.54
CA ASN A 103 -6.53 -23.67 -30.03
C ASN A 103 -7.84 -24.17 -30.67
N LYS A 104 -9.00 -23.81 -30.09
CA LYS A 104 -10.31 -24.12 -30.67
C LYS A 104 -10.53 -23.39 -32.00
N LEU A 105 -10.18 -22.11 -32.08
CA LEU A 105 -10.28 -21.32 -33.31
C LEU A 105 -9.41 -21.91 -34.43
N LYS A 106 -8.15 -22.27 -34.13
CA LYS A 106 -7.24 -22.93 -35.08
C LYS A 106 -7.84 -24.25 -35.61
N LYS A 107 -8.47 -25.05 -34.75
CA LYS A 107 -9.16 -26.28 -35.16
C LYS A 107 -10.34 -26.00 -36.10
N GLU A 108 -11.16 -25.00 -35.80
CA GLU A 108 -12.29 -24.63 -36.66
C GLU A 108 -11.82 -24.06 -38.01
N MET A 109 -10.81 -23.19 -38.03
CA MET A 109 -10.19 -22.71 -39.27
C MET A 109 -9.68 -23.85 -40.15
N ALA A 110 -9.00 -24.84 -39.56
CA ALA A 110 -8.53 -26.01 -40.29
C ALA A 110 -9.66 -26.87 -40.87
N LYS A 111 -10.84 -26.90 -40.22
CA LYS A 111 -12.04 -27.58 -40.77
C LYS A 111 -12.61 -26.80 -41.95
N VAL A 112 -12.80 -25.49 -41.80
CA VAL A 112 -13.32 -24.62 -42.87
C VAL A 112 -12.41 -24.66 -44.10
N SER A 113 -11.09 -24.60 -43.90
CA SER A 113 -10.11 -24.68 -45.00
C SER A 113 -10.19 -26.00 -45.79
N LYS A 114 -10.68 -27.10 -45.19
CA LYS A 114 -10.90 -28.37 -45.90
C LYS A 114 -12.24 -28.41 -46.67
N LEU A 115 -13.21 -27.60 -46.24
CA LEU A 115 -14.56 -27.52 -46.82
C LEU A 115 -14.67 -26.53 -47.97
N ILE A 116 -13.69 -25.64 -48.12
CA ILE A 116 -13.55 -24.79 -49.31
C ILE A 116 -12.57 -25.53 -50.24
N PRO A 117 -13.02 -26.36 -51.20
CA PRO A 117 -12.17 -26.63 -52.33
C PRO A 117 -11.83 -25.27 -52.93
N PHE A 118 -10.56 -25.02 -53.25
CA PHE A 118 -10.22 -23.96 -54.18
C PHE A 118 -11.10 -24.15 -55.41
N SER A 119 -12.19 -23.38 -55.51
CA SER A 119 -12.91 -23.21 -56.76
C SER A 119 -11.84 -22.68 -57.70
N GLY A 120 -11.56 -23.48 -58.72
CA GLY A 120 -10.44 -23.29 -59.63
C GLY A 120 -10.31 -21.86 -60.08
N GLN A 121 -9.08 -21.49 -60.44
CA GLN A 121 -8.81 -20.34 -61.27
C GLN A 121 -9.92 -20.20 -62.31
N ILE A 122 -10.75 -19.16 -62.19
CA ILE A 122 -11.65 -18.78 -63.26
C ILE A 122 -10.72 -18.19 -64.32
N GLU A 123 -10.26 -19.07 -65.21
CA GLU A 123 -9.60 -18.73 -66.45
C GLU A 123 -10.66 -18.03 -67.32
N PHE A 124 -10.59 -16.70 -67.36
CA PHE A 124 -11.38 -15.88 -68.28
C PHE A 124 -10.75 -15.96 -69.69
N ASP A 125 -10.79 -17.13 -70.32
CA ASP A 125 -10.54 -17.27 -71.75
C ASP A 125 -11.87 -17.60 -72.44
N GLU A 126 -12.66 -16.56 -72.70
CA GLU A 126 -13.69 -16.64 -73.71
C GLU A 126 -13.52 -15.43 -74.67
N PRO A 127 -13.05 -15.65 -75.90
CA PRO A 127 -12.87 -14.59 -76.87
C PRO A 127 -14.25 -14.20 -77.42
N LEU A 128 -14.71 -12.99 -77.06
CA LEU A 128 -15.90 -12.39 -77.67
C LEU A 128 -15.65 -12.10 -79.15
N GLY A 129 -16.07 -13.06 -79.98
CA GLY A 129 -16.81 -12.80 -81.22
C GLY A 129 -16.01 -12.29 -82.41
N SER A 130 -15.44 -13.22 -83.16
CA SER A 130 -15.31 -13.10 -84.62
C SER A 130 -16.63 -13.48 -85.32
N GLY A 131 -17.15 -12.63 -86.20
CA GLY A 131 -18.22 -12.93 -87.16
C GLY A 131 -19.01 -11.69 -87.59
N LEU A 132 -18.56 -10.96 -88.62
CA LEU A 132 -18.93 -11.11 -90.06
C LEU A 132 -20.37 -10.66 -90.38
N THR A 133 -20.49 -9.45 -90.94
CA THR A 133 -21.10 -9.06 -92.25
C THR A 133 -21.71 -7.67 -92.22
#